data_AF-A0A934VVJ6-F1
#
_entry.id   AF-A0A934VVJ6-F1
#
_cell.length_a   1.000
_cell.length_b   1.000
_cell.length_c   1.000
_cell.angle_alpha   90.00
_cell.angle_beta   90.00
_cell.angle_gamma   90.00
#
_symmetry.space_group_name_H-M   'P 1'
#
loop_
_entity.id
_entity.type
_entity.pdbx_description
1 polymer ?
#
loop_
_entity_poly.entity_id
_entity_poly.type
_entity_poly.pdbx_seq_one_letter_code
_entity_poly.pdbx_strand_id
1 'polypeptide(L)'
;MMKTYLTIASLVGLVFTSHALADSTYTYVLQDSVATITGFTSTASPSGAIAIPSTVDGYVVGEIGAAAFKNQTAVTSITFASSVNVTRIGISAFQGCTALASISLPSSITQIDGGAFADCSSLTTISLPDGLTTLGESVFLNCESLVSLTIPDSITTIPGQLCDHCTSLTTLSLSDAVTEIGNAAFYDCSAMASFTMPESLVTLGDDAFHGCGALTTITMGDALSSIGDRVFQDCDSLVSISVSSGNPTYSSEDGVLLNASQTSVVLCPEGKLGDYTIPVMVESLAEGAFAHCDLLTSVSLPSGLTDLPADAFYYASGLESVELPTNISSIGDWCFAGCSSLAGVTFPEALTTLGDDSFDSCLSLEWALFNGDAPDMGESVFDHTADAFTVYYYSSSTGFESPTWLGYPAVALEIPSSFATWLTGNGYSPGTSMATDTNSDGVSLLMAYALNLDPSENLASSMPQPVLADDEMSLSFYGNSSDVTYTAETSTDLENWTTDGVSLSDPDANGLRTAEVAQDGASRFIRLVVSY
;
A
#
# COMPACT_ATOMS: atom_id res chain seq x y z
N MET A 1 38.39 -56.39 -31.26
CA MET A 1 39.28 -56.27 -32.44
C MET A 1 39.69 -54.81 -32.56
N MET A 2 40.99 -54.58 -32.58
CA MET A 2 41.68 -53.28 -32.55
C MET A 2 41.94 -52.81 -34.00
N LYS A 3 41.93 -51.49 -34.25
CA LYS A 3 42.29 -50.77 -35.50
C LYS A 3 41.23 -50.89 -36.61
N THR A 4 40.66 -49.82 -37.17
CA THR A 4 41.23 -48.83 -38.13
C THR A 4 40.08 -47.82 -38.38
N TYR A 5 40.16 -46.49 -38.39
CA TYR A 5 41.03 -45.54 -39.08
C TYR A 5 40.89 -44.16 -38.40
N LEU A 6 42.03 -43.50 -38.18
CA LEU A 6 42.14 -42.06 -37.92
C LEU A 6 42.90 -41.48 -39.11
N THR A 7 42.24 -40.71 -39.97
CA THR A 7 42.79 -39.65 -40.87
C THR A 7 41.74 -39.32 -41.93
N ILE A 8 41.02 -38.19 -41.78
CA ILE A 8 40.96 -37.07 -42.74
C ILE A 8 40.56 -35.83 -41.92
N ALA A 9 41.53 -35.02 -41.52
CA ALA A 9 41.31 -33.62 -41.19
C ALA A 9 41.60 -32.81 -42.47
N SER A 10 40.60 -32.09 -42.97
CA SER A 10 40.70 -30.86 -43.80
C SER A 10 39.54 -30.76 -44.80
N LEU A 11 38.73 -29.71 -44.61
CA LEU A 11 38.02 -28.95 -45.66
C LEU A 11 36.63 -29.41 -46.11
N VAL A 12 35.62 -29.33 -45.23
CA VAL A 12 34.26 -28.86 -45.60
C VAL A 12 33.67 -28.22 -44.33
N GLY A 13 33.10 -27.02 -44.43
CA GLY A 13 32.26 -26.47 -43.39
C GLY A 13 31.08 -27.40 -43.12
N LEU A 14 31.24 -28.28 -42.14
CA LEU A 14 30.20 -29.15 -41.64
C LEU A 14 29.40 -28.35 -40.63
N VAL A 15 28.19 -27.97 -41.03
CA VAL A 15 27.10 -27.75 -40.08
C VAL A 15 26.99 -29.03 -39.26
N PHE A 16 27.52 -29.05 -38.04
CA PHE A 16 27.27 -30.13 -37.09
C PHE A 16 25.80 -30.04 -36.71
N THR A 17 24.94 -30.76 -37.43
CA THR A 17 23.65 -31.14 -36.87
C THR A 17 23.96 -32.08 -35.71
N SER A 18 23.74 -31.62 -34.47
CA SER A 18 23.83 -32.44 -33.27
C SER A 18 22.78 -33.54 -33.37
N HIS A 19 23.19 -34.75 -33.75
CA HIS A 19 22.30 -35.90 -33.79
C HIS A 19 22.10 -36.40 -32.37
N ALA A 20 20.85 -36.64 -31.98
CA ALA A 20 20.52 -37.29 -30.71
C ALA A 20 21.05 -38.74 -30.71
N LEU A 21 21.83 -39.07 -29.69
CA LEU A 21 22.36 -40.39 -29.37
C LEU A 21 21.65 -40.92 -28.12
N ALA A 22 21.80 -42.22 -27.83
CA ALA A 22 21.19 -42.83 -26.66
C ALA A 22 22.03 -44.01 -26.16
N ASP A 23 22.19 -44.10 -24.84
CA ASP A 23 22.69 -45.30 -24.17
C ASP A 23 21.50 -46.13 -23.61
N SER A 24 21.76 -47.05 -22.66
CA SER A 24 20.70 -47.84 -22.03
C SER A 24 19.68 -47.03 -21.20
N THR A 25 19.99 -45.78 -20.85
CA THR A 25 19.23 -44.97 -19.88
C THR A 25 18.95 -43.56 -20.38
N TYR A 26 19.92 -42.88 -20.97
CA TYR A 26 19.88 -41.48 -21.33
C TYR A 26 19.94 -41.25 -22.84
N THR A 27 19.19 -40.26 -23.32
CA THR A 27 19.46 -39.62 -24.60
C THR A 27 20.45 -38.48 -24.40
N TYR A 28 21.34 -38.26 -25.36
CA TYR A 28 22.38 -37.23 -25.27
C TYR A 28 22.80 -36.70 -26.64
N VAL A 29 23.44 -35.53 -26.67
CA VAL A 29 24.12 -35.00 -27.87
C VAL A 29 25.60 -34.81 -27.57
N LEU A 30 26.45 -34.85 -28.61
CA LEU A 30 27.89 -34.67 -28.48
C LEU A 30 28.34 -33.36 -29.13
N GLN A 31 29.13 -32.60 -28.38
CA GLN A 31 29.91 -31.47 -28.86
C GLN A 31 31.35 -31.61 -28.33
N ASP A 32 32.34 -31.60 -29.22
CA ASP A 32 33.76 -31.69 -28.87
C ASP A 32 34.13 -32.84 -27.89
N SER A 33 33.46 -34.00 -28.04
CA SER A 33 33.59 -35.21 -27.19
C SER A 33 33.03 -35.10 -25.77
N VAL A 34 32.27 -34.04 -25.49
CA VAL A 34 31.48 -33.85 -24.27
C VAL A 34 30.03 -34.21 -24.55
N ALA A 35 29.42 -34.98 -23.64
CA ALA A 35 28.03 -35.37 -23.71
C ALA A 35 27.14 -34.41 -22.90
N THR A 36 26.08 -33.94 -23.56
CA THR A 36 24.97 -33.21 -22.94
C THR A 36 23.78 -34.15 -22.84
N ILE A 37 23.35 -34.49 -21.62
CA ILE A 37 22.16 -35.34 -21.41
C ILE A 37 20.92 -34.55 -21.83
N THR A 38 20.11 -35.10 -22.73
CA THR A 38 18.90 -34.45 -23.26
C THR A 38 17.61 -35.11 -22.81
N GLY A 39 17.67 -36.23 -22.08
CA GLY A 39 16.50 -36.96 -21.61
C GLY A 39 16.78 -38.43 -21.35
N PHE A 40 15.72 -39.24 -21.41
CA PHE A 40 15.76 -40.68 -21.15
C PHE A 40 15.49 -41.49 -22.41
N THR A 41 16.12 -42.65 -22.54
CA THR A 41 15.89 -43.60 -23.65
C THR A 41 14.51 -44.27 -23.54
N SER A 42 14.01 -44.45 -22.31
CA SER A 42 12.69 -45.01 -22.03
C SER A 42 11.59 -43.96 -22.26
N THR A 43 10.49 -44.38 -22.88
CA THR A 43 9.27 -43.56 -22.98
C THR A 43 8.45 -43.55 -21.69
N ALA A 44 8.68 -44.50 -20.77
CA ALA A 44 8.13 -44.46 -19.43
C ALA A 44 8.95 -43.48 -18.57
N SER A 45 8.25 -42.59 -17.86
CA SER A 45 8.88 -41.63 -16.95
C SER A 45 9.69 -42.34 -15.87
N PRO A 46 10.96 -41.94 -15.63
CA PRO A 46 11.72 -42.35 -14.46
C PRO A 46 10.98 -42.06 -13.15
N SER A 47 11.29 -42.84 -12.11
CA SER A 47 10.80 -42.61 -10.76
C SER A 47 11.86 -42.91 -9.71
N GLY A 48 11.71 -42.31 -8.52
CA GLY A 48 12.64 -42.46 -7.40
C GLY A 48 13.93 -41.66 -7.59
N ALA A 49 15.02 -42.20 -7.04
CA ALA A 49 16.34 -41.57 -7.13
C ALA A 49 17.00 -41.82 -8.49
N ILE A 50 17.52 -40.77 -9.12
CA ILE A 50 18.25 -40.85 -10.38
C ILE A 50 19.72 -40.46 -10.15
N ALA A 51 20.63 -41.21 -10.78
CA ALA A 51 22.07 -40.99 -10.70
C ALA A 51 22.61 -40.58 -12.07
N ILE A 52 23.19 -39.39 -12.14
CA ILE A 52 23.89 -38.87 -13.31
C ILE A 52 25.30 -39.47 -13.35
N PRO A 53 25.65 -40.27 -14.37
CA PRO A 53 26.96 -40.89 -14.47
C PRO A 53 28.03 -39.86 -14.87
N SER A 54 29.31 -40.16 -14.61
CA SER A 54 30.42 -39.33 -15.12
C SER A 54 30.65 -39.51 -16.62
N THR A 55 30.15 -40.59 -17.21
CA THR A 55 30.21 -40.86 -18.64
C THR A 55 28.95 -41.54 -19.19
N VAL A 56 28.58 -41.25 -20.43
CA VAL A 56 27.60 -41.99 -21.24
C VAL A 56 28.28 -42.51 -22.50
N ASP A 57 28.18 -43.81 -22.79
CA ASP A 57 28.92 -44.49 -23.87
C ASP A 57 30.43 -44.18 -23.95
N GLY A 58 31.06 -43.91 -22.81
CA GLY A 58 32.48 -43.57 -22.70
C GLY A 58 32.82 -42.09 -22.95
N TYR A 59 31.83 -41.24 -23.26
CA TYR A 59 31.99 -39.79 -23.34
C TYR A 59 31.70 -39.15 -21.99
N VAL A 60 32.49 -38.15 -21.60
CA VAL A 60 32.30 -37.42 -20.33
C VAL A 60 30.99 -36.65 -20.36
N VAL A 61 30.16 -36.80 -19.33
CA VAL A 61 28.96 -35.98 -19.14
C VAL A 61 29.39 -34.61 -18.65
N GLY A 62 29.22 -33.59 -19.50
CA GLY A 62 29.62 -32.22 -19.20
C GLY A 62 28.45 -31.26 -19.00
N GLU A 63 27.24 -31.64 -19.40
CA GLU A 63 26.07 -30.77 -19.30
C GLU A 63 24.78 -31.57 -19.09
N ILE A 64 23.85 -30.96 -18.37
CA ILE A 64 22.43 -31.34 -18.42
C ILE A 64 21.73 -30.38 -19.37
N GLY A 65 21.19 -30.91 -20.47
CA GLY A 65 20.58 -30.14 -21.53
C GLY A 65 19.23 -29.54 -21.15
N ALA A 66 18.76 -28.63 -22.01
CA ALA A 66 17.46 -28.00 -21.82
C ALA A 66 16.33 -29.05 -21.75
N ALA A 67 15.44 -28.88 -20.78
CA ALA A 67 14.30 -29.75 -20.51
C ALA A 67 14.61 -31.25 -20.32
N ALA A 68 15.86 -31.64 -20.05
CA ALA A 68 16.27 -33.06 -20.02
C ALA A 68 15.48 -33.91 -19.00
N PHE A 69 15.10 -33.32 -17.88
CA PHE A 69 14.31 -33.93 -16.80
C PHE A 69 12.98 -33.20 -16.60
N LYS A 70 12.51 -32.41 -17.58
CA LYS A 70 11.25 -31.68 -17.45
C LYS A 70 10.08 -32.64 -17.19
N ASN A 71 9.21 -32.27 -16.25
CA ASN A 71 8.00 -32.97 -15.84
C ASN A 71 8.23 -34.43 -15.38
N GLN A 72 9.41 -34.75 -14.84
CA GLN A 72 9.63 -36.05 -14.21
C GLN A 72 9.07 -36.07 -12.77
N THR A 73 7.74 -36.01 -12.66
CA THR A 73 6.99 -35.82 -11.40
C THR A 73 7.14 -36.95 -10.38
N ALA A 74 7.74 -38.08 -10.76
CA ALA A 74 7.99 -39.20 -9.85
C ALA A 74 9.47 -39.29 -9.41
N VAL A 75 10.36 -38.43 -9.90
CA VAL A 75 11.77 -38.37 -9.48
C VAL A 75 11.86 -37.65 -8.15
N THR A 76 12.46 -38.32 -7.16
CA THR A 76 12.51 -37.83 -5.77
C THR A 76 13.86 -37.23 -5.38
N SER A 77 14.93 -37.62 -6.07
CA SER A 77 16.28 -37.07 -5.86
C SER A 77 17.15 -37.24 -7.09
N ILE A 78 18.08 -36.30 -7.30
CA ILE A 78 19.13 -36.37 -8.29
C ILE A 78 20.49 -36.41 -7.58
N THR A 79 21.32 -37.38 -7.97
CA THR A 79 22.70 -37.51 -7.48
C THR A 79 23.67 -37.51 -8.66
N PHE A 80 24.89 -37.05 -8.44
CA PHE A 80 25.94 -37.08 -9.45
C PHE A 80 27.10 -37.98 -9.03
N ALA A 81 27.68 -38.71 -9.97
CA ALA A 81 28.85 -39.54 -9.72
C ALA A 81 30.06 -38.70 -9.22
N SER A 82 30.92 -39.27 -8.38
CA SER A 82 32.03 -38.55 -7.72
C SER A 82 33.09 -37.95 -8.66
N SER A 83 33.12 -38.36 -9.93
CA SER A 83 34.05 -37.87 -10.97
C SER A 83 33.33 -37.15 -12.12
N VAL A 84 32.07 -36.75 -11.88
CA VAL A 84 31.28 -35.97 -12.83
C VAL A 84 31.96 -34.62 -13.10
N ASN A 85 31.86 -34.13 -14.34
CA ASN A 85 32.38 -32.82 -14.73
C ASN A 85 31.28 -32.00 -15.41
N VAL A 86 30.08 -32.04 -14.83
CA VAL A 86 28.95 -31.24 -15.32
C VAL A 86 29.24 -29.78 -14.98
N THR A 87 29.28 -28.93 -16.00
CA THR A 87 29.58 -27.50 -15.90
C THR A 87 28.32 -26.64 -16.05
N ARG A 88 27.27 -27.19 -16.67
CA ARG A 88 26.03 -26.45 -16.96
C ARG A 88 24.77 -27.27 -16.73
N ILE A 89 23.75 -26.60 -16.17
CA ILE A 89 22.36 -27.04 -16.15
C ILE A 89 21.56 -26.13 -17.08
N GLY A 90 20.96 -26.74 -18.11
CA GLY A 90 20.25 -26.03 -19.18
C GLY A 90 18.86 -25.54 -18.79
N ILE A 91 18.29 -24.72 -19.68
CA ILE A 91 16.97 -24.10 -19.51
C ILE A 91 15.92 -25.15 -19.18
N SER A 92 15.15 -24.91 -18.11
CA SER A 92 14.07 -25.79 -17.67
C SER A 92 14.48 -27.26 -17.44
N ALA A 93 15.77 -27.55 -17.20
CA ALA A 93 16.29 -28.91 -17.13
C ALA A 93 15.49 -29.82 -16.19
N PHE A 94 15.12 -29.35 -15.00
CA PHE A 94 14.34 -30.08 -14.01
C PHE A 94 12.94 -29.48 -13.79
N GLN A 95 12.47 -28.61 -14.68
CA GLN A 95 11.18 -27.94 -14.49
C GLN A 95 10.05 -28.95 -14.24
N GLY A 96 9.19 -28.71 -13.26
CA GLY A 96 8.03 -29.55 -12.98
C GLY A 96 8.38 -30.93 -12.41
N CYS A 97 9.59 -31.13 -11.89
CA CYS A 97 9.92 -32.30 -11.07
C CYS A 97 9.28 -32.16 -9.67
N THR A 98 7.96 -32.23 -9.61
CA THR A 98 7.18 -31.89 -8.41
C THR A 98 7.46 -32.76 -7.19
N ALA A 99 8.03 -33.96 -7.35
CA ALA A 99 8.45 -34.82 -6.24
C ALA A 99 9.94 -34.67 -5.85
N LEU A 100 10.71 -33.85 -6.56
CA LEU A 100 12.14 -33.67 -6.31
C LEU A 100 12.35 -32.94 -4.98
N ALA A 101 12.69 -33.70 -3.94
CA ALA A 101 12.82 -33.16 -2.59
C ALA A 101 14.23 -32.62 -2.28
N SER A 102 15.24 -33.14 -2.97
CA SER A 102 16.65 -32.76 -2.78
C SER A 102 17.48 -33.00 -4.04
N ILE A 103 18.46 -32.13 -4.24
CA ILE A 103 19.52 -32.26 -5.24
C ILE A 103 20.82 -31.73 -4.66
N SER A 104 21.91 -32.48 -4.85
CA SER A 104 23.26 -32.05 -4.49
C SER A 104 24.04 -31.74 -5.76
N LEU A 105 24.32 -30.45 -5.99
CA LEU A 105 25.02 -29.98 -7.17
C LEU A 105 26.54 -30.20 -7.03
N PRO A 106 27.23 -30.75 -8.05
CA PRO A 106 28.68 -30.85 -8.03
C PRO A 106 29.33 -29.46 -8.14
N SER A 107 30.49 -29.30 -7.51
CA SER A 107 31.26 -28.04 -7.51
C SER A 107 31.79 -27.61 -8.87
N SER A 108 31.73 -28.49 -9.89
CA SER A 108 32.13 -28.20 -11.26
C SER A 108 31.12 -27.33 -12.02
N ILE A 109 29.89 -27.18 -11.52
CA ILE A 109 28.85 -26.37 -12.18
C ILE A 109 29.22 -24.89 -12.07
N THR A 110 29.29 -24.23 -13.21
CA THR A 110 29.55 -22.78 -13.34
C THR A 110 28.32 -22.03 -13.88
N GLN A 111 27.32 -22.73 -14.42
CA GLN A 111 26.13 -22.12 -15.02
C GLN A 111 24.85 -22.90 -14.74
N ILE A 112 23.81 -22.20 -14.30
CA ILE A 112 22.43 -22.69 -14.19
C ILE A 112 21.54 -21.73 -14.97
N ASP A 113 20.93 -22.22 -16.06
CA ASP A 113 20.09 -21.42 -16.95
C ASP A 113 18.66 -21.27 -16.42
N GLY A 114 17.91 -20.36 -17.05
CA GLY A 114 16.58 -19.97 -16.60
C GLY A 114 15.58 -21.12 -16.46
N GLY A 115 14.76 -21.06 -15.42
CA GLY A 115 13.73 -22.04 -15.12
C GLY A 115 14.25 -23.44 -14.75
N ALA A 116 15.56 -23.62 -14.54
CA ALA A 116 16.17 -24.95 -14.38
C ALA A 116 15.50 -25.81 -13.30
N PHE A 117 15.01 -25.22 -12.20
CA PHE A 117 14.29 -25.90 -11.13
C PHE A 117 12.86 -25.35 -10.92
N ALA A 118 12.32 -24.60 -11.88
CA ALA A 118 10.96 -24.07 -11.78
C ALA A 118 9.94 -25.18 -11.52
N ASP A 119 8.91 -24.91 -10.73
CA ASP A 119 7.84 -25.85 -10.38
C ASP A 119 8.34 -27.13 -9.66
N CYS A 120 9.55 -27.13 -9.08
CA CYS A 120 10.02 -28.19 -8.18
C CYS A 120 9.44 -27.98 -6.78
N SER A 121 8.10 -28.08 -6.64
CA SER A 121 7.37 -27.67 -5.44
C SER A 121 7.71 -28.44 -4.17
N SER A 122 8.29 -29.65 -4.25
CA SER A 122 8.78 -30.41 -3.09
C SER A 122 10.24 -30.09 -2.70
N LEU A 123 10.97 -29.28 -3.46
CA LEU A 123 12.39 -29.01 -3.21
C LEU A 123 12.53 -28.18 -1.93
N THR A 124 13.11 -28.79 -0.89
CA THR A 124 13.20 -28.15 0.44
C THR A 124 14.45 -27.33 0.64
N THR A 125 15.57 -27.80 0.07
CA THR A 125 16.89 -27.17 0.17
C THR A 125 17.69 -27.46 -1.09
N ILE A 126 18.56 -26.53 -1.45
CA ILE A 126 19.56 -26.69 -2.51
C ILE A 126 20.82 -25.93 -2.12
N SER A 127 21.98 -26.56 -2.33
CA SER A 127 23.28 -25.90 -2.17
C SER A 127 23.79 -25.53 -3.55
N LEU A 128 23.92 -24.22 -3.80
CA LEU A 128 24.53 -23.70 -5.02
C LEU A 128 26.06 -23.80 -4.94
N PRO A 129 26.76 -24.15 -6.04
CA PRO A 129 28.22 -24.25 -6.05
C PRO A 129 28.93 -22.89 -5.89
N ASP A 130 30.02 -22.85 -5.12
CA ASP A 130 30.86 -21.65 -4.96
C ASP A 130 31.45 -21.12 -6.29
N GLY A 131 31.62 -22.00 -7.30
CA GLY A 131 32.14 -21.65 -8.62
C GLY A 131 31.08 -21.15 -9.62
N LEU A 132 29.83 -20.97 -9.19
CA LEU A 132 28.71 -20.58 -10.05
C LEU A 132 28.87 -19.12 -10.51
N THR A 133 29.02 -18.89 -11.81
CA THR A 133 29.19 -17.55 -12.39
C THR A 133 27.94 -17.02 -13.09
N THR A 134 26.99 -17.90 -13.42
CA THR A 134 25.77 -17.55 -14.14
C THR A 134 24.57 -18.24 -13.51
N LEU A 135 23.59 -17.45 -13.11
CA LEU A 135 22.29 -17.88 -12.59
C LEU A 135 21.19 -17.20 -13.42
N GLY A 136 20.34 -18.00 -14.06
CA GLY A 136 19.28 -17.51 -14.95
C GLY A 136 18.02 -17.06 -14.20
N GLU A 137 17.10 -16.46 -14.95
CA GLU A 137 15.77 -16.04 -14.46
C GLU A 137 14.90 -17.23 -14.06
N SER A 138 13.99 -17.03 -13.11
CA SER A 138 12.98 -18.02 -12.70
C SER A 138 13.53 -19.38 -12.26
N VAL A 139 14.80 -19.48 -11.84
CA VAL A 139 15.44 -20.78 -11.56
C VAL A 139 14.69 -21.58 -10.49
N PHE A 140 14.16 -20.92 -9.46
CA PHE A 140 13.37 -21.52 -8.38
C PHE A 140 11.92 -21.04 -8.34
N LEU A 141 11.38 -20.56 -9.47
CA LEU A 141 9.96 -20.20 -9.59
C LEU A 141 9.07 -21.34 -9.08
N ASN A 142 8.08 -21.07 -8.23
CA ASN A 142 7.17 -22.05 -7.63
C ASN A 142 7.86 -23.20 -6.87
N CYS A 143 9.06 -22.99 -6.32
CA CYS A 143 9.66 -23.91 -5.36
C CYS A 143 9.05 -23.71 -3.97
N GLU A 144 7.74 -23.95 -3.84
CA GLU A 144 6.92 -23.62 -2.65
C GLU A 144 7.46 -24.18 -1.33
N SER A 145 8.14 -25.33 -1.34
CA SER A 145 8.72 -25.95 -0.13
C SER A 145 10.14 -25.48 0.21
N LEU A 146 10.76 -24.61 -0.58
CA LEU A 146 12.15 -24.19 -0.39
C LEU A 146 12.25 -23.32 0.86
N VAL A 147 12.95 -23.80 1.89
CA VAL A 147 13.00 -23.13 3.20
C VAL A 147 14.19 -22.17 3.32
N SER A 148 15.30 -22.50 2.65
CA SER A 148 16.55 -21.76 2.75
C SER A 148 17.29 -21.72 1.42
N LEU A 149 17.85 -20.56 1.08
CA LEU A 149 18.70 -20.38 -0.10
C LEU A 149 19.92 -19.51 0.24
N THR A 150 21.10 -19.98 -0.18
CA THR A 150 22.35 -19.20 -0.15
C THR A 150 22.82 -18.98 -1.57
N ILE A 151 22.94 -17.71 -1.95
CA ILE A 151 23.48 -17.31 -3.25
C ILE A 151 25.02 -17.18 -3.14
N PRO A 152 25.81 -17.82 -4.02
CA PRO A 152 27.26 -17.73 -3.98
C PRO A 152 27.80 -16.31 -4.21
N ASP A 153 28.94 -15.99 -3.58
CA ASP A 153 29.60 -14.67 -3.65
C ASP A 153 29.98 -14.22 -5.07
N SER A 154 30.10 -15.14 -6.01
CA SER A 154 30.39 -14.88 -7.42
C SER A 154 29.20 -14.32 -8.20
N ILE A 155 27.98 -14.39 -7.66
CA ILE A 155 26.78 -13.84 -8.27
C ILE A 155 26.54 -12.42 -7.74
N THR A 156 26.75 -11.42 -8.60
CA THR A 156 26.60 -10.00 -8.27
C THR A 156 25.26 -9.41 -8.70
N THR A 157 24.49 -10.13 -9.52
CA THR A 157 23.16 -9.73 -9.99
C THR A 157 22.19 -10.86 -9.72
N ILE A 158 21.16 -10.59 -8.93
CA ILE A 158 20.07 -11.54 -8.70
C ILE A 158 19.10 -11.41 -9.87
N PRO A 159 18.89 -12.47 -10.66
CA PRO A 159 18.04 -12.41 -11.85
C PRO A 159 16.56 -12.27 -11.46
N GLY A 160 15.75 -11.79 -12.42
CA GLY A 160 14.31 -11.67 -12.23
C GLY A 160 13.62 -13.01 -11.94
N GLN A 161 12.55 -12.94 -11.15
CA GLN A 161 11.73 -14.08 -10.73
C GLN A 161 12.50 -15.25 -10.08
N LEU A 162 13.72 -15.04 -9.57
CA LEU A 162 14.59 -16.11 -9.09
C LEU A 162 13.87 -17.10 -8.14
N CYS A 163 13.15 -16.56 -7.16
CA CYS A 163 12.41 -17.27 -6.11
C CYS A 163 10.93 -16.84 -6.07
N ASP A 164 10.38 -16.45 -7.20
CA ASP A 164 8.95 -16.12 -7.34
C ASP A 164 8.06 -17.29 -6.84
N HIS A 165 7.11 -17.00 -5.94
CA HIS A 165 6.27 -17.93 -5.19
C HIS A 165 7.02 -19.02 -4.39
N CYS A 166 8.21 -18.72 -3.85
CA CYS A 166 8.86 -19.56 -2.84
C CYS A 166 8.26 -19.32 -1.45
N THR A 167 6.99 -19.67 -1.27
CA THR A 167 6.17 -19.30 -0.09
C THR A 167 6.68 -19.83 1.24
N SER A 168 7.53 -20.87 1.28
CA SER A 168 8.18 -21.36 2.52
C SER A 168 9.56 -20.76 2.80
N LEU A 169 10.07 -19.86 1.95
CA LEU A 169 11.42 -19.32 2.08
C LEU A 169 11.50 -18.40 3.29
N THR A 170 12.19 -18.87 4.34
CA THR A 170 12.36 -18.12 5.59
C THR A 170 13.75 -17.52 5.73
N THR A 171 14.74 -18.10 5.04
CA THR A 171 16.14 -17.70 5.14
C THR A 171 16.76 -17.54 3.75
N LEU A 172 17.15 -16.31 3.45
CA LEU A 172 17.86 -15.95 2.22
C LEU A 172 19.18 -15.28 2.61
N SER A 173 20.28 -15.78 2.05
CA SER A 173 21.60 -15.19 2.23
C SER A 173 22.15 -14.76 0.88
N LEU A 174 22.39 -13.46 0.76
CA LEU A 174 23.05 -12.80 -0.36
C LEU A 174 24.43 -12.30 0.09
N SER A 175 25.37 -12.21 -0.83
CA SER A 175 26.68 -11.60 -0.56
C SER A 175 26.60 -10.08 -0.66
N ASP A 176 27.50 -9.37 0.04
CA ASP A 176 27.62 -7.91 -0.07
C ASP A 176 28.13 -7.42 -1.43
N ALA A 177 28.51 -8.34 -2.33
CA ALA A 177 28.88 -8.03 -3.71
C ALA A 177 27.68 -7.90 -4.66
N VAL A 178 26.47 -8.22 -4.20
CA VAL A 178 25.24 -8.06 -4.98
C VAL A 178 24.95 -6.57 -5.17
N THR A 179 24.84 -6.14 -6.44
CA THR A 179 24.56 -4.75 -6.83
C THR A 179 23.14 -4.54 -7.35
N GLU A 180 22.46 -5.61 -7.75
CA GLU A 180 21.13 -5.53 -8.37
C GLU A 180 20.28 -6.75 -7.99
N ILE A 181 19.03 -6.47 -7.64
CA ILE A 181 17.96 -7.47 -7.51
C ILE A 181 16.94 -7.21 -8.59
N GLY A 182 16.77 -8.17 -9.51
CA GLY A 182 15.88 -8.04 -10.67
C GLY A 182 14.39 -8.09 -10.32
N ASN A 183 13.57 -7.79 -11.32
CA ASN A 183 12.11 -7.71 -11.18
C ASN A 183 11.52 -9.02 -10.64
N ALA A 184 10.59 -8.90 -9.69
CA ALA A 184 9.88 -10.02 -9.05
C ALA A 184 10.82 -11.11 -8.46
N ALA A 185 12.09 -10.81 -8.18
CA ALA A 185 13.07 -11.82 -7.76
C ALA A 185 12.64 -12.65 -6.54
N PHE A 186 11.91 -12.05 -5.61
CA PHE A 186 11.36 -12.68 -4.41
C PHE A 186 9.85 -12.43 -4.27
N TYR A 187 9.13 -12.32 -5.39
CA TYR A 187 7.67 -12.19 -5.41
C TYR A 187 7.01 -13.33 -4.63
N ASP A 188 6.05 -13.01 -3.76
CA ASP A 188 5.32 -13.94 -2.88
C ASP A 188 6.23 -14.92 -2.10
N CYS A 189 7.39 -14.43 -1.62
CA CYS A 189 8.17 -15.10 -0.59
C CYS A 189 7.54 -14.85 0.80
N SER A 190 6.26 -15.21 0.96
CA SER A 190 5.40 -14.80 2.06
C SER A 190 5.81 -15.27 3.47
N ALA A 191 6.70 -16.26 3.60
CA ALA A 191 7.28 -16.66 4.89
C ALA A 191 8.56 -15.92 5.29
N MET A 192 9.10 -15.03 4.44
CA MET A 192 10.36 -14.34 4.69
C MET A 192 10.18 -13.22 5.72
N ALA A 193 10.46 -13.52 6.99
CA ALA A 193 10.25 -12.57 8.10
C ALA A 193 11.31 -11.47 8.21
N SER A 194 12.50 -11.69 7.65
CA SER A 194 13.61 -10.76 7.69
C SER A 194 14.46 -10.87 6.43
N PHE A 195 14.90 -9.73 5.90
CA PHE A 195 15.85 -9.66 4.81
C PHE A 195 16.94 -8.64 5.14
N THR A 196 18.21 -9.01 4.94
CA THR A 196 19.34 -8.10 5.09
C THR A 196 19.77 -7.61 3.72
N MET A 197 19.65 -6.32 3.48
CA MET A 197 20.10 -5.69 2.24
C MET A 197 21.63 -5.80 2.10
N PRO A 198 22.16 -6.25 0.95
CA PRO A 198 23.59 -6.20 0.65
C PRO A 198 24.14 -4.77 0.70
N GLU A 199 25.35 -4.57 1.23
CA GLU A 199 25.94 -3.22 1.35
C GLU A 199 26.16 -2.54 -0.01
N SER A 200 26.47 -3.30 -1.06
CA SER A 200 26.71 -2.77 -2.42
C SER A 200 25.45 -2.69 -3.29
N LEU A 201 24.27 -2.98 -2.75
CA LEU A 201 23.03 -3.00 -3.53
C LEU A 201 22.68 -1.59 -4.03
N VAL A 202 22.55 -1.44 -5.34
CA VAL A 202 22.25 -0.17 -6.02
C VAL A 202 20.79 -0.09 -6.47
N THR A 203 20.25 -1.23 -6.95
CA THR A 203 18.95 -1.28 -7.63
C THR A 203 18.08 -2.44 -7.12
N LEU A 204 16.83 -2.11 -6.80
CA LEU A 204 15.72 -3.05 -6.66
C LEU A 204 14.80 -2.90 -7.88
N GLY A 205 14.55 -4.00 -8.60
CA GLY A 205 13.62 -4.06 -9.72
C GLY A 205 12.17 -4.08 -9.27
N ASP A 206 11.25 -3.90 -10.21
CA ASP A 206 9.81 -3.85 -9.95
C ASP A 206 9.33 -5.13 -9.28
N ASP A 207 8.40 -5.01 -8.32
CA ASP A 207 7.80 -6.12 -7.59
C ASP A 207 8.81 -7.04 -6.84
N ALA A 208 10.07 -6.62 -6.64
CA ALA A 208 11.14 -7.51 -6.17
C ALA A 208 10.85 -8.23 -4.84
N PHE A 209 10.09 -7.62 -3.93
CA PHE A 209 9.64 -8.20 -2.65
C PHE A 209 8.12 -8.15 -2.49
N HIS A 210 7.38 -7.97 -3.58
CA HIS A 210 5.91 -7.94 -3.56
C HIS A 210 5.37 -9.21 -2.89
N GLY A 211 4.38 -9.10 -2.01
CA GLY A 211 3.79 -10.25 -1.33
C GLY A 211 4.68 -10.89 -0.26
N CYS A 212 5.78 -10.26 0.16
CA CYS A 212 6.59 -10.73 1.29
C CYS A 212 5.88 -10.46 2.64
N GLY A 213 4.66 -10.97 2.82
CA GLY A 213 3.74 -10.59 3.90
C GLY A 213 4.21 -10.85 5.33
N ALA A 214 5.27 -11.65 5.56
CA ALA A 214 5.88 -11.84 6.88
C ALA A 214 7.00 -10.82 7.21
N LEU A 215 7.49 -10.07 6.22
CA LEU A 215 8.59 -9.14 6.36
C LEU A 215 8.18 -7.97 7.26
N THR A 216 8.89 -7.76 8.36
CA THR A 216 8.49 -6.76 9.37
C THR A 216 9.25 -5.45 9.32
N THR A 217 10.53 -5.51 8.96
CA THR A 217 11.41 -4.33 8.89
C THR A 217 12.44 -4.50 7.79
N ILE A 218 12.88 -3.38 7.22
CA ILE A 218 14.02 -3.33 6.30
C ILE A 218 14.96 -2.17 6.66
N THR A 219 16.25 -2.39 6.45
CA THR A 219 17.28 -1.35 6.46
C THR A 219 17.89 -1.21 5.08
N MET A 220 17.75 -0.03 4.48
CA MET A 220 18.35 0.33 3.20
C MET A 220 19.81 0.78 3.40
N GLY A 221 20.71 0.22 2.59
CA GLY A 221 22.14 0.53 2.62
C GLY A 221 22.50 1.87 1.95
N ASP A 222 23.76 2.27 2.07
CA ASP A 222 24.28 3.54 1.54
C ASP A 222 24.28 3.62 -0.01
N ALA A 223 24.43 2.47 -0.67
CA ALA A 223 24.56 2.40 -2.13
C ALA A 223 23.22 2.44 -2.89
N LEU A 224 22.10 2.19 -2.21
CA LEU A 224 20.80 2.05 -2.85
C LEU A 224 20.35 3.39 -3.43
N SER A 225 20.11 3.42 -4.74
CA SER A 225 19.73 4.65 -5.47
C SER A 225 18.53 4.47 -6.41
N SER A 226 18.02 3.25 -6.55
CA SER A 226 16.86 2.96 -7.40
C SER A 226 15.98 1.89 -6.75
N ILE A 227 14.71 2.21 -6.57
CA ILE A 227 13.65 1.33 -6.10
C ILE A 227 12.59 1.30 -7.19
N GLY A 228 12.31 0.12 -7.75
CA GLY A 228 11.27 -0.07 -8.76
C GLY A 228 9.86 0.05 -8.19
N ASP A 229 8.88 -0.11 -9.07
CA ASP A 229 7.48 0.03 -8.71
C ASP A 229 7.01 -1.18 -7.88
N ARG A 230 6.11 -0.93 -6.90
CA ARG A 230 5.43 -1.97 -6.11
C ARG A 230 6.37 -2.97 -5.41
N VAL A 231 7.62 -2.55 -5.13
CA VAL A 231 8.66 -3.42 -4.53
C VAL A 231 8.21 -4.05 -3.21
N PHE A 232 7.46 -3.32 -2.38
CA PHE A 232 6.95 -3.79 -1.09
C PHE A 232 5.42 -3.77 -1.01
N GLN A 233 4.73 -3.83 -2.15
CA GLN A 233 3.27 -3.99 -2.13
C GLN A 233 2.90 -5.38 -1.57
N ASP A 234 1.78 -5.47 -0.87
CA ASP A 234 1.29 -6.68 -0.19
C ASP A 234 2.32 -7.22 0.84
N CYS A 235 3.07 -6.30 1.46
CA CYS A 235 3.95 -6.57 2.58
C CYS A 235 3.25 -6.18 3.89
N ASP A 236 2.09 -6.74 4.15
CA ASP A 236 1.16 -6.37 5.24
C ASP A 236 1.79 -6.26 6.64
N SER A 237 2.87 -7.02 6.91
CA SER A 237 3.56 -6.98 8.21
C SER A 237 4.69 -5.94 8.30
N LEU A 238 5.03 -5.26 7.19
CA LEU A 238 6.14 -4.31 7.15
C LEU A 238 5.70 -3.05 7.89
N VAL A 239 6.30 -2.79 9.05
CA VAL A 239 5.94 -1.65 9.91
C VAL A 239 6.94 -0.50 9.82
N SER A 240 8.15 -0.77 9.31
CA SER A 240 9.24 0.22 9.32
C SER A 240 10.30 -0.04 8.26
N ILE A 241 10.62 1.03 7.53
CA ILE A 241 11.79 1.14 6.68
C ILE A 241 12.75 2.14 7.32
N SER A 242 13.99 1.72 7.48
CA SER A 242 15.10 2.56 7.92
C SER A 242 16.09 2.75 6.78
N VAL A 243 16.68 3.95 6.69
CA VAL A 243 17.71 4.25 5.68
C VAL A 243 19.00 4.64 6.39
N SER A 244 20.12 4.06 5.95
CA SER A 244 21.43 4.43 6.48
C SER A 244 21.74 5.90 6.22
N SER A 245 22.35 6.58 7.20
CA SER A 245 22.63 8.02 7.15
C SER A 245 23.58 8.45 6.02
N GLY A 246 24.29 7.50 5.41
CA GLY A 246 25.17 7.74 4.26
C GLY A 246 24.47 7.66 2.91
N ASN A 247 23.19 7.25 2.85
CA ASN A 247 22.46 7.13 1.60
C ASN A 247 22.21 8.53 0.98
N PRO A 248 22.65 8.77 -0.28
CA PRO A 248 22.51 10.08 -0.91
C PRO A 248 21.15 10.31 -1.59
N THR A 249 20.31 9.28 -1.70
CA THR A 249 19.08 9.26 -2.51
C THR A 249 17.83 9.26 -1.64
N TYR A 250 17.87 8.50 -0.56
CA TYR A 250 16.73 8.26 0.33
C TYR A 250 17.06 8.64 1.76
N SER A 251 16.01 8.85 2.55
CA SER A 251 16.07 8.95 4.00
C SER A 251 14.84 8.28 4.60
N SER A 252 14.78 8.15 5.92
CA SER A 252 13.59 7.63 6.60
C SER A 252 13.26 8.48 7.82
N GLU A 253 11.97 8.67 8.06
CA GLU A 253 11.45 9.32 9.26
C GLU A 253 10.27 8.51 9.79
N ASP A 254 10.30 8.17 11.08
CA ASP A 254 9.28 7.33 11.74
C ASP A 254 8.93 6.04 10.97
N GLY A 255 9.92 5.40 10.36
CA GLY A 255 9.75 4.17 9.60
C GLY A 255 9.15 4.33 8.20
N VAL A 256 8.85 5.56 7.76
CA VAL A 256 8.40 5.87 6.40
C VAL A 256 9.60 6.26 5.54
N LEU A 257 9.59 5.84 4.28
CA LEU A 257 10.65 6.13 3.31
C LEU A 257 10.41 7.49 2.65
N LEU A 258 11.44 8.33 2.65
CA LEU A 258 11.44 9.64 2.00
C LEU A 258 12.61 9.75 1.03
N ASN A 259 12.59 10.78 0.18
CA ASN A 259 13.80 11.20 -0.54
C ASN A 259 14.85 11.78 0.44
N ALA A 260 16.09 11.91 -0.01
CA ALA A 260 17.18 12.40 0.84
C ALA A 260 16.97 13.82 1.38
N SER A 261 16.20 14.66 0.69
CA SER A 261 15.86 16.02 1.14
C SER A 261 14.67 16.10 2.09
N GLN A 262 13.99 14.98 2.38
CA GLN A 262 12.75 14.91 3.15
C GLN A 262 11.64 15.83 2.62
N THR A 263 11.63 16.05 1.31
CA THR A 263 10.60 16.86 0.62
C THR A 263 9.56 16.00 -0.08
N SER A 264 9.76 14.67 -0.14
CA SER A 264 8.81 13.76 -0.75
C SER A 264 8.74 12.44 0.00
N VAL A 265 7.52 11.97 0.27
CA VAL A 265 7.27 10.61 0.75
C VAL A 265 7.33 9.67 -0.45
N VAL A 266 8.19 8.66 -0.35
CA VAL A 266 8.35 7.63 -1.38
C VAL A 266 7.44 6.45 -1.10
N LEU A 267 7.40 5.98 0.15
CA LEU A 267 6.59 4.82 0.54
C LEU A 267 6.34 4.80 2.06
N CYS A 268 5.09 4.61 2.44
CA CYS A 268 4.66 4.24 3.76
C CYS A 268 4.47 2.71 3.82
N PRO A 269 5.05 2.02 4.81
CA PRO A 269 4.81 0.58 4.97
C PRO A 269 3.34 0.27 5.29
N GLU A 270 2.77 -0.75 4.64
CA GLU A 270 1.35 -1.15 4.78
C GLU A 270 0.99 -1.59 6.21
N GLY A 271 1.96 -2.14 6.95
CA GLY A 271 1.82 -2.52 8.36
C GLY A 271 1.88 -1.36 9.34
N LYS A 272 2.03 -0.11 8.88
CA LYS A 272 2.08 1.07 9.77
C LYS A 272 0.71 1.31 10.42
N LEU A 273 0.69 1.33 11.75
CA LEU A 273 -0.53 1.31 12.55
C LEU A 273 -0.88 2.69 13.11
N GLY A 274 -2.17 3.06 13.02
CA GLY A 274 -2.77 4.19 13.70
C GLY A 274 -2.59 5.51 12.95
N ASP A 275 -2.45 6.60 13.70
CA ASP A 275 -2.32 7.94 13.10
C ASP A 275 -0.88 8.19 12.64
N TYR A 276 -0.73 8.87 11.50
CA TYR A 276 0.58 9.30 10.99
C TYR A 276 0.59 10.77 10.60
N THR A 277 1.62 11.50 11.05
CA THR A 277 1.85 12.89 10.65
C THR A 277 3.01 12.95 9.66
N ILE A 278 2.72 13.37 8.44
CA ILE A 278 3.76 13.58 7.43
C ILE A 278 4.63 14.79 7.84
N PRO A 279 5.97 14.71 7.69
CA PRO A 279 6.87 15.82 8.03
C PRO A 279 6.51 17.11 7.29
N VAL A 280 6.59 18.25 8.00
CA VAL A 280 6.16 19.57 7.49
C VAL A 280 6.91 20.05 6.23
N MET A 281 8.11 19.52 5.99
CA MET A 281 8.94 19.85 4.83
C MET A 281 8.55 19.09 3.56
N VAL A 282 7.63 18.12 3.66
CA VAL A 282 7.14 17.36 2.51
C VAL A 282 6.24 18.25 1.66
N GLU A 283 6.56 18.28 0.36
CA GLU A 283 5.91 19.07 -0.68
C GLU A 283 5.28 18.19 -1.76
N SER A 284 5.60 16.89 -1.81
CA SER A 284 4.97 15.93 -2.74
C SER A 284 4.90 14.51 -2.19
N LEU A 285 4.02 13.70 -2.75
CA LEU A 285 3.94 12.25 -2.51
C LEU A 285 4.28 11.51 -3.80
N ALA A 286 4.85 10.31 -3.70
CA ALA A 286 4.93 9.38 -4.84
C ALA A 286 3.54 8.78 -5.14
N GLU A 287 3.35 8.30 -6.37
CA GLU A 287 2.21 7.45 -6.73
C GLU A 287 2.17 6.22 -5.82
N GLY A 288 1.02 5.92 -5.23
CA GLY A 288 0.90 4.79 -4.30
C GLY A 288 1.59 4.96 -2.95
N ALA A 289 2.03 6.17 -2.56
CA ALA A 289 2.87 6.36 -1.35
C ALA A 289 2.26 5.79 -0.05
N PHE A 290 0.93 5.76 0.08
CA PHE A 290 0.17 5.16 1.18
C PHE A 290 -0.84 4.12 0.67
N ALA A 291 -0.62 3.54 -0.51
CA ALA A 291 -1.47 2.47 -1.00
C ALA A 291 -1.44 1.27 -0.02
N HIS A 292 -2.59 0.61 0.16
CA HIS A 292 -2.78 -0.55 1.04
C HIS A 292 -2.37 -0.34 2.50
N CYS A 293 -2.28 0.92 2.96
CA CYS A 293 -2.05 1.25 4.37
C CYS A 293 -3.34 1.05 5.19
N ASP A 294 -3.84 -0.19 5.21
CA ASP A 294 -5.10 -0.61 5.82
C ASP A 294 -5.18 -0.40 7.34
N LEU A 295 -4.02 -0.27 7.98
CA LEU A 295 -3.91 -0.10 9.43
C LEU A 295 -3.79 1.38 9.86
N LEU A 296 -3.70 2.32 8.92
CA LEU A 296 -3.73 3.75 9.23
C LEU A 296 -5.18 4.21 9.44
N THR A 297 -5.40 4.95 10.54
CA THR A 297 -6.73 5.51 10.89
C THR A 297 -6.88 6.96 10.44
N SER A 298 -5.78 7.73 10.47
CA SER A 298 -5.72 9.10 9.96
C SER A 298 -4.32 9.44 9.45
N VAL A 299 -4.25 10.34 8.47
CA VAL A 299 -3.00 10.89 7.95
C VAL A 299 -3.06 12.41 7.96
N SER A 300 -2.18 13.04 8.74
CA SER A 300 -2.05 14.51 8.75
C SER A 300 -1.18 14.97 7.59
N LEU A 301 -1.80 15.63 6.62
CA LEU A 301 -1.14 16.16 5.44
C LEU A 301 -0.50 17.54 5.71
N PRO A 302 0.73 17.82 5.25
CA PRO A 302 1.39 19.08 5.49
C PRO A 302 0.89 20.16 4.51
N SER A 303 0.91 21.42 4.94
CA SER A 303 0.43 22.57 4.15
C SER A 303 1.22 22.85 2.87
N GLY A 304 2.39 22.22 2.71
CA GLY A 304 3.25 22.34 1.54
C GLY A 304 2.76 21.57 0.31
N LEU A 305 1.84 20.61 0.48
CA LEU A 305 1.26 19.86 -0.64
C LEU A 305 0.36 20.76 -1.50
N THR A 306 0.52 20.66 -2.81
CA THR A 306 -0.32 21.36 -3.82
C THR A 306 -1.26 20.42 -4.58
N ASP A 307 -0.98 19.13 -4.52
CA ASP A 307 -1.68 18.08 -5.23
C ASP A 307 -1.49 16.75 -4.51
N LEU A 308 -2.40 15.82 -4.77
CA LEU A 308 -2.29 14.42 -4.39
C LEU A 308 -2.19 13.58 -5.68
N PRO A 309 -1.14 12.75 -5.84
CA PRO A 309 -0.93 11.98 -7.07
C PRO A 309 -1.94 10.82 -7.17
N ALA A 310 -1.90 10.12 -8.31
CA ALA A 310 -2.66 8.89 -8.47
C ALA A 310 -2.29 7.86 -7.39
N ASP A 311 -3.26 7.05 -7.01
CA ASP A 311 -3.12 5.94 -6.05
C ASP A 311 -2.59 6.31 -4.65
N ALA A 312 -2.44 7.59 -4.30
CA ALA A 312 -1.67 8.00 -3.12
C ALA A 312 -2.14 7.32 -1.82
N PHE A 313 -3.44 7.05 -1.68
CA PHE A 313 -4.09 6.32 -0.59
C PHE A 313 -4.96 5.16 -1.09
N TYR A 314 -4.63 4.61 -2.27
CA TYR A 314 -5.37 3.50 -2.89
C TYR A 314 -5.51 2.33 -1.93
N TYR A 315 -6.74 1.89 -1.67
CA TYR A 315 -7.06 0.82 -0.71
C TYR A 315 -6.45 1.05 0.67
N ALA A 316 -6.30 2.29 1.15
CA ALA A 316 -6.04 2.54 2.57
C ALA A 316 -7.35 2.35 3.36
N SER A 317 -7.80 1.10 3.52
CA SER A 317 -9.18 0.81 3.88
C SER A 317 -9.55 1.18 5.32
N GLY A 318 -8.56 1.33 6.20
CA GLY A 318 -8.72 1.80 7.59
C GLY A 318 -8.80 3.31 7.76
N LEU A 319 -8.57 4.11 6.71
CA LEU A 319 -8.57 5.57 6.80
C LEU A 319 -9.98 6.10 7.08
N GLU A 320 -10.21 6.63 8.29
CA GLU A 320 -11.53 7.10 8.73
C GLU A 320 -11.79 8.56 8.35
N SER A 321 -10.72 9.37 8.30
CA SER A 321 -10.78 10.79 7.96
C SER A 321 -9.48 11.26 7.29
N VAL A 322 -9.61 12.27 6.44
CA VAL A 322 -8.46 12.99 5.84
C VAL A 322 -8.75 14.48 5.82
N GLU A 323 -7.85 15.26 6.43
CA GLU A 323 -7.90 16.72 6.37
C GLU A 323 -7.04 17.20 5.21
N LEU A 324 -7.71 17.68 4.15
CA LEU A 324 -7.02 18.21 2.96
C LEU A 324 -6.47 19.62 3.23
N PRO A 325 -5.18 19.87 2.97
CA PRO A 325 -4.62 21.22 3.07
C PRO A 325 -5.32 22.21 2.14
N THR A 326 -5.40 23.47 2.54
CA THR A 326 -6.13 24.52 1.79
C THR A 326 -5.59 24.80 0.39
N ASN A 327 -4.35 24.39 0.11
CA ASN A 327 -3.65 24.63 -1.15
C ASN A 327 -3.76 23.46 -2.15
N ILE A 328 -4.43 22.36 -1.80
CA ILE A 328 -4.62 21.24 -2.72
C ILE A 328 -5.49 21.72 -3.89
N SER A 329 -4.91 21.63 -5.09
CA SER A 329 -5.53 22.07 -6.35
C SER A 329 -5.97 20.90 -7.23
N SER A 330 -5.39 19.72 -7.05
CA SER A 330 -5.77 18.51 -7.79
C SER A 330 -5.61 17.25 -6.94
N ILE A 331 -6.49 16.29 -7.17
CA ILE A 331 -6.41 14.92 -6.64
C ILE A 331 -6.41 13.97 -7.85
N GLY A 332 -5.42 13.09 -7.95
CA GLY A 332 -5.22 12.19 -9.08
C GLY A 332 -6.18 11.00 -9.10
N ASP A 333 -6.08 10.22 -10.17
CA ASP A 333 -6.91 9.04 -10.40
C ASP A 333 -6.72 8.01 -9.27
N TRP A 334 -7.80 7.34 -8.86
CA TRP A 334 -7.81 6.32 -7.79
C TRP A 334 -7.21 6.75 -6.43
N CYS A 335 -6.94 8.04 -6.20
CA CYS A 335 -6.17 8.53 -5.05
C CYS A 335 -6.69 8.02 -3.69
N PHE A 336 -8.00 7.98 -3.49
CA PHE A 336 -8.65 7.42 -2.29
C PHE A 336 -9.57 6.25 -2.63
N ALA A 337 -9.42 5.62 -3.81
CA ALA A 337 -10.27 4.50 -4.20
C ALA A 337 -10.11 3.36 -3.18
N GLY A 338 -11.21 2.78 -2.72
CA GLY A 338 -11.19 1.69 -1.74
C GLY A 338 -10.88 2.12 -0.30
N CYS A 339 -10.83 3.43 0.03
CA CYS A 339 -10.82 3.93 1.42
C CYS A 339 -12.16 3.66 2.11
N SER A 340 -12.44 2.39 2.40
CA SER A 340 -13.78 1.91 2.76
C SER A 340 -14.28 2.43 4.12
N SER A 341 -13.41 2.92 5.00
CA SER A 341 -13.79 3.54 6.28
C SER A 341 -14.01 5.05 6.22
N LEU A 342 -13.67 5.71 5.10
CA LEU A 342 -13.75 7.16 4.99
C LEU A 342 -15.22 7.59 5.00
N ALA A 343 -15.65 8.31 6.05
CA ALA A 343 -17.05 8.65 6.25
C ALA A 343 -17.48 9.94 5.52
N GLY A 344 -16.54 10.86 5.32
CA GLY A 344 -16.79 12.15 4.71
C GLY A 344 -15.51 12.86 4.32
N VAL A 345 -15.61 13.76 3.33
CA VAL A 345 -14.47 14.53 2.85
C VAL A 345 -14.84 16.00 2.63
N THR A 346 -13.94 16.89 3.04
CA THR A 346 -14.05 18.33 2.79
C THR A 346 -12.96 18.77 1.82
N PHE A 347 -13.38 19.29 0.67
CA PHE A 347 -12.50 19.80 -0.37
C PHE A 347 -12.23 21.30 -0.20
N PRO A 348 -10.97 21.74 -0.35
CA PRO A 348 -10.60 23.15 -0.19
C PRO A 348 -11.07 24.00 -1.37
N GLU A 349 -11.14 25.32 -1.18
CA GLU A 349 -11.51 26.28 -2.23
C GLU A 349 -10.58 26.24 -3.45
N ALA A 350 -9.31 25.86 -3.24
CA ALA A 350 -8.30 25.81 -4.30
C ALA A 350 -8.46 24.61 -5.26
N LEU A 351 -9.31 23.64 -4.94
CA LEU A 351 -9.47 22.42 -5.74
C LEU A 351 -10.10 22.72 -7.10
N THR A 352 -9.40 22.37 -8.18
CA THR A 352 -9.88 22.54 -9.55
C THR A 352 -10.10 21.23 -10.28
N THR A 353 -9.53 20.11 -9.81
CA THR A 353 -9.58 18.84 -10.54
C THR A 353 -9.65 17.64 -9.59
N LEU A 354 -10.55 16.70 -9.90
CA LEU A 354 -10.63 15.36 -9.31
C LEU A 354 -10.47 14.32 -10.41
N GLY A 355 -9.48 13.42 -10.28
CA GLY A 355 -9.19 12.34 -11.23
C GLY A 355 -10.22 11.22 -11.23
N ASP A 356 -10.11 10.34 -12.23
CA ASP A 356 -11.02 9.20 -12.42
C ASP A 356 -10.99 8.28 -11.20
N ASP A 357 -12.16 7.79 -10.79
CA ASP A 357 -12.33 6.86 -9.66
C ASP A 357 -11.71 7.32 -8.32
N SER A 358 -11.40 8.61 -8.16
CA SER A 358 -10.58 9.10 -7.03
C SER A 358 -11.16 8.84 -5.64
N PHE A 359 -12.46 8.56 -5.53
CA PHE A 359 -13.15 8.09 -4.31
C PHE A 359 -14.07 6.88 -4.59
N ASP A 360 -13.83 6.12 -5.67
CA ASP A 360 -14.61 4.90 -5.96
C ASP A 360 -14.47 3.90 -4.82
N SER A 361 -15.52 3.12 -4.56
CA SER A 361 -15.50 2.05 -3.55
C SER A 361 -15.18 2.54 -2.12
N CYS A 362 -15.36 3.84 -1.84
CA CYS A 362 -15.39 4.37 -0.47
C CYS A 362 -16.73 4.03 0.19
N LEU A 363 -16.89 2.77 0.61
CA LEU A 363 -18.19 2.20 1.00
C LEU A 363 -18.90 2.93 2.16
N SER A 364 -18.14 3.60 3.03
CA SER A 364 -18.68 4.38 4.17
C SER A 364 -18.86 5.86 3.85
N LEU A 365 -18.50 6.33 2.66
CA LEU A 365 -18.54 7.75 2.31
C LEU A 365 -19.98 8.21 2.15
N GLU A 366 -20.45 9.00 3.11
CA GLU A 366 -21.83 9.52 3.15
C GLU A 366 -21.94 10.94 2.57
N TRP A 367 -20.84 11.69 2.53
CA TRP A 367 -20.89 13.07 2.06
C TRP A 367 -19.56 13.60 1.55
N ALA A 368 -19.66 14.56 0.64
CA ALA A 368 -18.55 15.37 0.15
C ALA A 368 -18.93 16.85 0.24
N LEU A 369 -18.12 17.68 0.88
CA LEU A 369 -18.30 19.12 0.96
C LEU A 369 -17.29 19.85 0.09
N PHE A 370 -17.76 20.64 -0.89
CA PHE A 370 -16.91 21.51 -1.68
C PHE A 370 -16.97 22.94 -1.15
N ASN A 371 -15.84 23.46 -0.66
CA ASN A 371 -15.76 24.85 -0.22
C ASN A 371 -15.63 25.85 -1.39
N GLY A 372 -15.14 25.41 -2.54
CA GLY A 372 -14.97 26.22 -3.75
C GLY A 372 -16.08 26.08 -4.80
N ASP A 373 -15.75 26.48 -6.02
CA ASP A 373 -16.54 26.19 -7.22
C ASP A 373 -16.45 24.69 -7.59
N ALA A 374 -17.36 24.20 -8.43
CA ALA A 374 -17.33 22.81 -8.89
C ALA A 374 -16.03 22.54 -9.69
N PRO A 375 -15.24 21.51 -9.32
CA PRO A 375 -14.03 21.16 -10.04
C PRO A 375 -14.36 20.45 -11.37
N ASP A 376 -13.36 20.34 -12.24
CA ASP A 376 -13.38 19.38 -13.33
C ASP A 376 -13.31 17.96 -12.75
N MET A 377 -14.34 17.17 -13.03
CA MET A 377 -14.53 15.82 -12.47
C MET A 377 -14.17 14.75 -13.50
N GLY A 378 -13.39 13.77 -13.08
CA GLY A 378 -13.17 12.50 -13.77
C GLY A 378 -14.40 11.60 -13.80
N GLU A 379 -14.26 10.43 -14.43
CA GLU A 379 -15.28 9.38 -14.45
C GLU A 379 -15.39 8.68 -13.08
N SER A 380 -16.61 8.29 -12.68
CA SER A 380 -16.87 7.40 -11.53
C SER A 380 -16.26 7.82 -10.18
N VAL A 381 -15.97 9.11 -9.98
CA VAL A 381 -15.30 9.64 -8.77
C VAL A 381 -15.93 9.16 -7.47
N PHE A 382 -17.27 9.17 -7.37
CA PHE A 382 -18.00 8.72 -6.16
C PHE A 382 -18.87 7.49 -6.47
N ASP A 383 -18.41 6.59 -7.33
CA ASP A 383 -19.09 5.31 -7.53
C ASP A 383 -18.86 4.38 -6.33
N HIS A 384 -19.80 3.45 -6.11
CA HIS A 384 -19.76 2.49 -5.01
C HIS A 384 -19.55 3.11 -3.60
N THR A 385 -20.07 4.32 -3.35
CA THR A 385 -20.11 4.94 -2.02
C THR A 385 -21.30 4.45 -1.19
N ALA A 386 -21.52 5.02 0.00
CA ALA A 386 -22.72 4.72 0.79
C ALA A 386 -24.02 5.06 0.03
N ASP A 387 -25.09 4.28 0.27
CA ASP A 387 -26.41 4.44 -0.38
C ASP A 387 -27.00 5.86 -0.25
N ALA A 388 -26.60 6.60 0.80
CA ALA A 388 -27.07 7.95 1.12
C ALA A 388 -26.08 9.06 0.73
N PHE A 389 -25.06 8.77 -0.09
CA PHE A 389 -24.04 9.73 -0.47
C PHE A 389 -24.63 11.03 -1.04
N THR A 390 -24.19 12.17 -0.49
CA THR A 390 -24.66 13.51 -0.89
C THR A 390 -23.50 14.49 -1.06
N VAL A 391 -23.50 15.19 -2.19
CA VAL A 391 -22.60 16.32 -2.44
C VAL A 391 -23.20 17.60 -1.84
N TYR A 392 -22.41 18.28 -1.03
CA TYR A 392 -22.72 19.58 -0.45
C TYR A 392 -21.82 20.67 -1.02
N TYR A 393 -22.39 21.84 -1.26
CA TYR A 393 -21.68 23.02 -1.75
C TYR A 393 -22.39 24.28 -1.24
N TYR A 394 -21.73 25.43 -1.20
CA TYR A 394 -22.39 26.68 -0.78
C TYR A 394 -23.20 27.31 -1.92
N SER A 395 -24.30 27.98 -1.60
CA SER A 395 -25.15 28.65 -2.61
C SER A 395 -24.44 29.75 -3.42
N SER A 396 -23.28 30.22 -2.95
CA SER A 396 -22.39 31.14 -3.68
C SER A 396 -21.48 30.45 -4.70
N SER A 397 -21.27 29.14 -4.62
CA SER A 397 -20.41 28.38 -5.52
C SER A 397 -21.03 28.25 -6.90
N THR A 398 -20.21 28.19 -7.94
CA THR A 398 -20.60 28.04 -9.34
C THR A 398 -20.29 26.64 -9.87
N GLY A 399 -20.96 26.23 -10.95
CA GLY A 399 -20.73 24.94 -11.63
C GLY A 399 -21.46 23.73 -11.04
N PHE A 400 -22.10 23.86 -9.88
CA PHE A 400 -22.99 22.84 -9.31
C PHE A 400 -24.42 22.94 -9.85
N GLU A 401 -25.12 21.81 -9.89
CA GLU A 401 -26.54 21.71 -10.22
C GLU A 401 -27.31 21.06 -9.04
N SER A 402 -28.58 21.42 -8.85
CA SER A 402 -29.48 20.85 -7.83
C SER A 402 -30.78 20.38 -8.51
N PRO A 403 -31.38 19.24 -8.11
CA PRO A 403 -31.07 18.39 -6.94
C PRO A 403 -29.95 17.36 -7.18
N THR A 404 -29.35 17.36 -8.37
CA THR A 404 -28.28 16.43 -8.74
C THR A 404 -27.18 17.16 -9.50
N TRP A 405 -25.93 16.79 -9.24
CA TRP A 405 -24.75 17.26 -9.98
C TRP A 405 -23.98 16.04 -10.50
N LEU A 406 -23.81 15.95 -11.82
CA LEU A 406 -23.18 14.81 -12.50
C LEU A 406 -23.79 13.43 -12.16
N GLY A 407 -25.07 13.41 -11.76
CA GLY A 407 -25.79 12.20 -11.36
C GLY A 407 -25.80 11.95 -9.85
N TYR A 408 -24.95 12.63 -9.08
CA TYR A 408 -24.91 12.54 -7.62
C TYR A 408 -25.96 13.46 -6.98
N PRO A 409 -26.64 13.04 -5.89
CA PRO A 409 -27.48 13.93 -5.08
C PRO A 409 -26.68 15.14 -4.62
N ALA A 410 -27.22 16.35 -4.81
CA ALA A 410 -26.50 17.59 -4.60
C ALA A 410 -27.36 18.65 -3.89
N VAL A 411 -26.84 19.18 -2.78
CA VAL A 411 -27.53 20.10 -1.87
C VAL A 411 -26.72 21.38 -1.68
N ALA A 412 -27.33 22.52 -2.04
CA ALA A 412 -26.79 23.83 -1.72
C ALA A 412 -27.01 24.15 -0.23
N LEU A 413 -25.94 24.54 0.45
CA LEU A 413 -25.93 25.01 1.82
C LEU A 413 -26.18 26.51 1.86
N GLU A 414 -27.15 26.91 2.69
CA GLU A 414 -27.48 28.31 3.00
C GLU A 414 -26.95 28.71 4.40
N ILE A 415 -26.02 27.94 4.94
CA ILE A 415 -25.39 28.16 6.25
C ILE A 415 -23.98 28.77 6.09
N PRO A 416 -23.48 29.52 7.08
CA PRO A 416 -22.10 29.99 7.09
C PRO A 416 -21.10 28.84 6.96
N SER A 417 -20.01 29.08 6.24
CA SER A 417 -18.92 28.12 6.10
C SER A 417 -18.28 27.74 7.44
N SER A 418 -18.22 28.68 8.40
CA SER A 418 -17.71 28.43 9.74
C SER A 418 -18.57 27.44 10.53
N PHE A 419 -19.89 27.38 10.32
CA PHE A 419 -20.76 26.38 10.96
C PHE A 419 -20.64 25.03 10.29
N ALA A 420 -20.58 24.98 8.96
CA ALA A 420 -20.33 23.75 8.22
C ALA A 420 -18.98 23.13 8.62
N THR A 421 -17.93 23.95 8.74
CA THR A 421 -16.61 23.53 9.24
C THR A 421 -16.68 22.94 10.64
N TRP A 422 -17.48 23.54 11.53
CA TRP A 422 -17.69 23.00 12.87
C TRP A 422 -18.41 21.64 12.84
N LEU A 423 -19.44 21.48 11.99
CA LEU A 423 -20.15 20.20 11.85
C LEU A 423 -19.20 19.09 11.38
N THR A 424 -18.47 19.33 10.29
CA THR A 424 -17.57 18.34 9.70
C THR A 424 -16.39 18.02 10.60
N GLY A 425 -15.82 19.02 11.29
CA GLY A 425 -14.77 18.83 12.31
C GLY A 425 -15.22 18.02 13.53
N ASN A 426 -16.53 17.80 13.69
CA ASN A 426 -17.12 16.95 14.72
C ASN A 426 -17.75 15.65 14.16
N GLY A 427 -17.44 15.31 12.90
CA GLY A 427 -17.91 14.07 12.26
C GLY A 427 -19.38 14.11 11.79
N TYR A 428 -20.02 15.28 11.77
CA TYR A 428 -21.39 15.42 11.26
C TYR A 428 -21.41 15.80 9.77
N SER A 429 -22.41 15.30 9.04
CA SER A 429 -22.62 15.71 7.65
C SER A 429 -23.09 17.17 7.57
N PRO A 430 -22.69 17.94 6.53
CA PRO A 430 -23.07 19.35 6.41
C PRO A 430 -24.58 19.60 6.29
N GLY A 431 -25.32 18.64 5.75
CA GLY A 431 -26.78 18.69 5.62
C GLY A 431 -27.55 18.22 6.85
N THR A 432 -26.87 17.91 7.96
CA THR A 432 -27.52 17.44 9.19
C THR A 432 -28.58 18.45 9.62
N SER A 433 -29.85 18.03 9.58
CA SER A 433 -30.96 18.95 9.85
C SER A 433 -30.87 19.48 11.29
N MET A 434 -31.13 20.78 11.47
CA MET A 434 -31.19 21.43 12.78
C MET A 434 -32.34 20.95 13.69
N ALA A 435 -33.15 19.98 13.24
CA ALA A 435 -34.38 19.58 13.90
C ALA A 435 -34.16 18.45 14.92
N THR A 436 -34.39 18.81 16.18
CA THR A 436 -34.57 17.98 17.39
C THR A 436 -33.36 17.13 17.81
N ASP A 437 -32.83 17.47 18.99
CA ASP A 437 -32.04 16.65 19.91
C ASP A 437 -32.29 15.13 19.76
N THR A 438 -31.50 14.46 18.90
CA THR A 438 -31.62 13.03 18.60
C THR A 438 -30.80 12.16 19.54
N ASN A 439 -29.77 12.72 20.17
CA ASN A 439 -28.92 12.03 21.16
C ASN A 439 -29.50 12.14 22.59
N SER A 440 -30.61 12.88 22.77
CA SER A 440 -31.32 13.08 24.04
C SER A 440 -30.48 13.79 25.11
N ASP A 441 -29.49 14.58 24.69
CA ASP A 441 -28.63 15.37 25.58
C ASP A 441 -29.21 16.77 25.91
N GLY A 442 -30.31 17.14 25.25
CA GLY A 442 -30.99 18.42 25.45
C GLY A 442 -30.43 19.58 24.63
N VAL A 443 -29.42 19.38 23.77
CA VAL A 443 -28.69 20.44 23.06
C VAL A 443 -28.80 20.26 21.54
N SER A 444 -29.50 21.18 20.86
CA SER A 444 -29.48 21.21 19.39
C SER A 444 -28.09 21.60 18.87
N LEU A 445 -27.65 21.03 17.74
CA LEU A 445 -26.34 21.33 17.09
C LEU A 445 -26.06 22.83 16.91
N LEU A 446 -27.08 23.62 16.55
CA LEU A 446 -26.97 25.08 16.41
C LEU A 446 -26.61 25.77 17.73
N MET A 447 -27.13 25.26 18.85
CA MET A 447 -26.83 25.75 20.19
C MET A 447 -25.40 25.37 20.60
N ALA A 448 -24.93 24.14 20.32
CA ALA A 448 -23.56 23.73 20.63
C ALA A 448 -22.52 24.58 19.89
N TYR A 449 -22.73 24.84 18.60
CA TYR A 449 -21.91 25.76 17.81
C TYR A 449 -21.94 27.20 18.35
N ALA A 450 -23.15 27.74 18.59
CA ALA A 450 -23.30 29.12 19.08
C ALA A 450 -22.67 29.35 20.46
N LEU A 451 -22.50 28.29 21.26
CA LEU A 451 -21.93 28.32 22.60
C LEU A 451 -20.43 27.96 22.67
N ASN A 452 -19.78 27.59 21.55
CA ASN A 452 -18.37 27.16 21.53
C ASN A 452 -18.05 26.07 22.57
N LEU A 453 -19.02 25.18 22.86
CA LEU A 453 -18.83 24.12 23.83
C LEU A 453 -17.87 23.07 23.25
N ASP A 454 -16.79 22.78 23.97
CA ASP A 454 -15.88 21.67 23.68
C ASP A 454 -16.68 20.35 23.81
N PRO A 455 -16.87 19.60 22.70
CA PRO A 455 -17.64 18.37 22.73
C PRO A 455 -16.92 17.21 23.43
N SER A 456 -15.60 17.31 23.64
CA SER A 456 -14.81 16.29 24.34
C SER A 456 -15.03 16.28 25.86
N GLU A 457 -15.57 17.36 26.42
CA GLU A 457 -15.76 17.50 27.87
C GLU A 457 -17.11 16.96 28.38
N ASN A 458 -17.99 16.46 27.50
CA ASN A 458 -19.32 15.93 27.88
C ASN A 458 -20.07 16.88 28.86
N LEU A 459 -20.13 18.17 28.49
CA LEU A 459 -20.76 19.23 29.29
C LEU A 459 -22.30 19.14 29.34
N ALA A 460 -22.90 18.00 28.96
CA ALA A 460 -24.32 17.71 29.18
C ALA A 460 -24.76 17.94 30.65
N SER A 461 -23.81 17.93 31.60
CA SER A 461 -24.07 18.22 33.03
C SER A 461 -24.12 19.71 33.40
N SER A 462 -23.79 20.63 32.49
CA SER A 462 -23.81 22.08 32.73
C SER A 462 -24.48 22.83 31.57
N MET A 463 -25.69 22.42 31.20
CA MET A 463 -26.62 23.35 30.56
C MET A 463 -26.61 24.67 31.32
N PRO A 464 -26.56 25.84 30.65
CA PRO A 464 -26.73 27.10 31.34
C PRO A 464 -28.06 27.04 32.09
N GLN A 465 -27.97 26.96 33.42
CA GLN A 465 -29.14 26.88 34.28
C GLN A 465 -29.61 28.31 34.53
N PRO A 466 -30.91 28.60 34.39
CA PRO A 466 -31.42 29.87 34.83
C PRO A 466 -31.15 30.02 36.33
N VAL A 467 -30.41 31.07 36.69
CA VAL A 467 -30.15 31.44 38.07
C VAL A 467 -31.30 32.34 38.52
N LEU A 468 -31.94 31.96 39.62
CA LEU A 468 -32.96 32.76 40.29
C LEU A 468 -32.32 33.47 41.48
N ALA A 469 -32.20 34.79 41.40
CA ALA A 469 -31.68 35.62 42.48
C ALA A 469 -32.43 36.95 42.52
N ASP A 470 -32.80 37.39 43.73
CA ASP A 470 -33.28 38.77 44.01
C ASP A 470 -34.33 39.32 43.01
N ASP A 471 -35.40 38.55 42.78
CA ASP A 471 -36.51 38.88 41.86
C ASP A 471 -36.14 38.94 40.36
N GLU A 472 -34.99 38.37 39.96
CA GLU A 472 -34.57 38.26 38.56
C GLU A 472 -34.22 36.81 38.19
N MET A 473 -34.57 36.42 36.96
CA MET A 473 -34.11 35.20 36.32
C MET A 473 -33.03 35.57 35.32
N SER A 474 -31.83 35.02 35.48
CA SER A 474 -30.71 35.22 34.56
C SER A 474 -30.27 33.91 33.92
N LEU A 475 -29.94 33.94 32.64
CA LEU A 475 -29.40 32.81 31.90
C LEU A 475 -28.12 33.25 31.23
N SER A 476 -26.98 32.73 31.69
CA SER A 476 -25.67 33.05 31.10
C SER A 476 -25.24 31.98 30.11
N PHE A 477 -24.76 32.39 28.95
CA PHE A 477 -24.42 31.51 27.83
C PHE A 477 -23.29 32.14 27.01
N TYR A 478 -22.42 31.34 26.40
CA TYR A 478 -21.34 31.87 25.56
C TYR A 478 -21.91 32.35 24.21
N GLY A 479 -21.49 33.52 23.74
CA GLY A 479 -22.05 34.12 22.51
C GLY A 479 -21.15 35.20 21.94
N ASN A 480 -19.97 34.82 21.46
CA ASN A 480 -18.93 35.74 20.99
C ASN A 480 -18.74 35.75 19.45
N SER A 481 -19.61 35.06 18.70
CA SER A 481 -19.55 35.08 17.25
C SER A 481 -20.07 36.42 16.69
N SER A 482 -19.34 37.03 15.76
CA SER A 482 -19.75 38.26 15.08
C SER A 482 -20.84 38.03 14.04
N ASP A 483 -20.97 36.80 13.56
CA ASP A 483 -21.85 36.44 12.45
C ASP A 483 -23.20 35.88 12.94
N VAL A 484 -23.43 35.94 14.26
CA VAL A 484 -24.62 35.41 14.90
C VAL A 484 -25.27 36.52 15.71
N THR A 485 -26.53 36.81 15.40
CA THR A 485 -27.34 37.73 16.19
C THR A 485 -28.06 36.95 17.28
N TYR A 486 -27.82 37.36 18.53
CA TYR A 486 -28.51 36.82 19.70
C TYR A 486 -29.57 37.80 20.15
N THR A 487 -30.80 37.32 20.30
CA THR A 487 -31.89 38.06 20.93
C THR A 487 -32.47 37.22 22.05
N ALA A 488 -32.88 37.86 23.13
CA ALA A 488 -33.57 37.19 24.23
C ALA A 488 -35.03 37.66 24.21
N GLU A 489 -35.95 36.73 24.42
CA GLU A 489 -37.39 36.99 24.47
C GLU A 489 -37.99 36.36 25.72
N THR A 490 -39.04 37.00 26.25
CA THR A 490 -39.83 36.49 27.38
C THR A 490 -41.26 36.19 26.95
N SER A 491 -41.90 35.27 27.68
CA SER A 491 -43.32 34.95 27.52
C SER A 491 -43.97 34.61 28.85
N THR A 492 -45.28 34.87 28.94
CA THR A 492 -46.13 34.51 30.07
C THR A 492 -46.89 33.20 29.84
N ASP A 493 -47.04 32.79 28.57
CA ASP A 493 -47.97 31.74 28.11
C ASP A 493 -47.38 30.74 27.10
N LEU A 494 -46.10 30.88 26.73
CA LEU A 494 -45.38 30.11 25.69
C LEU A 494 -45.84 30.34 24.25
N GLU A 495 -46.87 31.16 24.01
CA GLU A 495 -47.41 31.44 22.69
C GLU A 495 -47.03 32.85 22.20
N ASN A 496 -47.10 33.84 23.09
CA ASN A 496 -46.80 35.24 22.80
C ASN A 496 -45.44 35.62 23.38
N TRP A 497 -44.47 35.88 22.49
CA TRP A 497 -43.09 36.22 22.84
C TRP A 497 -42.80 37.69 22.56
N THR A 498 -42.02 38.33 23.43
CA THR A 498 -41.62 39.74 23.30
C THR A 498 -40.21 39.96 23.82
N THR A 499 -39.52 40.95 23.27
CA THR A 499 -38.23 41.45 23.79
C THR A 499 -38.41 42.46 24.93
N ASP A 500 -39.65 42.90 25.20
CA ASP A 500 -39.94 43.84 26.27
C ASP A 500 -39.79 43.15 27.65
N GLY A 501 -39.01 43.75 28.55
CA GLY A 501 -38.78 43.22 29.90
C GLY A 501 -37.72 42.13 30.00
N VAL A 502 -36.98 41.87 28.92
CA VAL A 502 -35.78 41.03 28.90
C VAL A 502 -34.58 41.85 28.42
N SER A 503 -33.45 41.73 29.11
CA SER A 503 -32.18 42.32 28.71
C SER A 503 -31.22 41.24 28.25
N LEU A 504 -30.28 41.61 27.38
CA LEU A 504 -29.19 40.74 26.96
C LEU A 504 -27.89 41.52 27.03
N SER A 505 -26.91 41.01 27.78
CA SER A 505 -25.62 41.66 27.90
C SER A 505 -24.79 41.56 26.62
N ASP A 506 -23.89 42.52 26.45
CA ASP A 506 -22.72 42.36 25.60
C ASP A 506 -21.83 41.21 26.13
N PRO A 507 -21.01 40.58 25.26
CA PRO A 507 -20.15 39.49 25.70
C PRO A 507 -19.05 40.04 26.61
N ASP A 508 -18.79 39.33 27.71
CA ASP A 508 -17.71 39.66 28.64
C ASP A 508 -16.32 39.29 28.07
N ALA A 509 -15.26 39.47 28.86
CA ALA A 509 -13.89 39.17 28.44
C ALA A 509 -13.63 37.70 28.09
N ASN A 510 -14.50 36.79 28.51
CA ASN A 510 -14.45 35.37 28.17
C ASN A 510 -15.37 35.04 26.99
N GLY A 511 -16.27 35.94 26.60
CA GLY A 511 -17.26 35.72 25.55
C GLY A 511 -18.63 35.27 26.08
N LEU A 512 -18.88 35.40 27.39
CA LEU A 512 -20.14 35.06 28.03
C LEU A 512 -21.14 36.22 27.93
N ARG A 513 -22.38 35.93 27.55
CA ARG A 513 -23.53 36.84 27.61
C ARG A 513 -24.49 36.39 28.68
N THR A 514 -25.28 37.30 29.22
CA THR A 514 -26.32 37.02 30.20
C THR A 514 -27.63 37.62 29.72
N ALA A 515 -28.66 36.79 29.58
CA ALA A 515 -30.04 37.22 29.38
C ALA A 515 -30.72 37.35 30.76
N GLU A 516 -31.37 38.48 31.04
CA GLU A 516 -32.00 38.77 32.33
C GLU A 516 -33.46 39.17 32.18
N VAL A 517 -34.34 38.61 33.00
CA VAL A 517 -35.77 38.97 33.07
C VAL A 517 -36.17 39.24 34.50
N ALA A 518 -36.82 40.37 34.72
CA ALA A 518 -37.44 40.70 36.00
C ALA A 518 -38.65 39.80 36.27
N GLN A 519 -38.75 39.25 37.49
CA GLN A 519 -39.96 38.57 37.99
C GLN A 519 -41.03 39.61 38.33
N ASP A 520 -41.63 40.21 37.31
CA ASP A 520 -42.76 41.13 37.46
C ASP A 520 -44.11 40.43 37.75
N GLY A 521 -44.07 39.11 37.98
CA GLY A 521 -45.24 38.27 38.23
C GLY A 521 -46.02 37.87 36.97
N ALA A 522 -45.67 38.42 35.80
CA ALA A 522 -46.27 38.08 34.51
C ALA A 522 -45.34 37.18 33.68
N SER A 523 -44.06 37.51 33.58
CA SER A 523 -43.06 36.76 32.79
C SER A 523 -42.67 35.43 33.45
N ARG A 524 -42.77 34.32 32.70
CA ARG A 524 -42.53 32.95 33.24
C ARG A 524 -41.53 32.12 32.43
N PHE A 525 -41.24 32.52 31.21
CA PHE A 525 -40.39 31.77 30.29
C PHE A 525 -39.42 32.72 29.59
N ILE A 526 -38.17 32.29 29.45
CA ILE A 526 -37.14 32.97 28.67
C ILE A 526 -36.75 32.02 27.52
N ARG A 527 -36.61 32.55 26.31
CA ARG A 527 -35.95 31.84 25.22
C ARG A 527 -34.88 32.72 24.59
N LEU A 528 -33.83 32.05 24.14
CA LEU A 528 -32.82 32.65 23.28
C LEU A 528 -33.21 32.39 21.82
N VAL A 529 -33.33 33.48 21.06
CA VAL A 529 -33.53 33.44 19.62
C VAL A 529 -32.19 33.77 18.97
N VAL A 530 -31.65 32.78 18.27
CA VAL A 530 -30.37 32.86 17.56
C VAL A 530 -30.70 32.99 16.08
N SER A 531 -30.17 34.01 15.42
CA SER A 531 -30.38 34.26 13.98
C SER A 531 -29.03 34.45 13.30
N TYR A 532 -28.89 33.86 12.12
CA TYR A 532 -27.75 34.05 11.22
C TYR A 532 -28.07 35.16 10.21
#